data_AF-A0A0P7TWK8-F1
#
_entry.id   AF-A0A0P7TWK8-F1
#
_cell.length_a   1.000
_cell.length_b   1.000
_cell.length_c   1.000
_cell.angle_alpha   90.00
_cell.angle_beta   90.00
_cell.angle_gamma   90.00
#
_symmetry.space_group_name_H-M   'P 1'
#
loop_
_entity.id
_entity.type
_entity.pdbx_description
1 polymer ?
#
loop_
_entity_poly.entity_id
_entity_poly.type
_entity_poly.pdbx_seq_one_letter_code
_entity_poly.pdbx_strand_id
1 'polypeptide(L)'
;VVPLVTDMIGSGPRFHREEEWDFCLMVIGVPNVGKSSLINALRRIHLKKGRASKVGGEPGITRAVLNRIQICERPRMYLLDTPGVLPPKIESVETGMKLALCGTILDHLVGEDVMADYLLFTLNRLGQFSYVDKYSLGEPSDDIHDVLKRIAVKLGKTKRVRALTGVGDVTVMMPNYSAAAYDFIRAFRRGELGKVVLD
;
A
#
# COMPACT_ATOMS: atom_id res chain seq x y z
N VAL A 1 37.92 -43.76 -29.16
CA VAL A 1 37.28 -42.79 -28.24
C VAL A 1 37.59 -41.36 -28.67
N VAL A 2 38.86 -40.96 -28.78
CA VAL A 2 39.25 -39.59 -29.20
C VAL A 2 38.66 -39.16 -30.54
N PRO A 3 38.69 -39.96 -31.63
CA PRO A 3 38.22 -39.51 -32.95
C PRO A 3 36.72 -39.19 -32.98
N LEU A 4 35.91 -39.98 -32.27
CA LEU A 4 34.46 -39.80 -32.20
C LEU A 4 34.09 -38.52 -31.46
N VAL A 5 34.84 -38.18 -30.40
CA VAL A 5 34.65 -36.96 -29.63
C VAL A 5 35.05 -35.74 -30.45
N THR A 6 36.15 -35.81 -31.20
CA THR A 6 36.56 -34.73 -32.10
C THR A 6 35.56 -34.51 -33.23
N ASP A 7 34.98 -35.58 -33.78
CA ASP A 7 33.96 -35.49 -34.81
C ASP A 7 32.67 -34.88 -34.26
N MET A 8 32.24 -35.27 -33.05
CA MET A 8 31.06 -34.66 -32.38
C MET A 8 31.26 -33.17 -32.06
N ILE A 9 32.48 -32.76 -31.68
CA ILE A 9 32.82 -31.35 -31.43
C ILE A 9 32.91 -30.57 -32.75
N GLY A 10 33.38 -31.20 -33.82
CA GLY A 10 33.53 -30.59 -35.15
C GLY A 10 32.23 -30.50 -35.95
N SER A 11 31.33 -31.47 -35.79
CA SER A 11 30.03 -31.57 -36.47
C SER A 11 28.89 -30.90 -35.70
N GLY A 12 29.08 -30.63 -34.41
CA GLY A 12 28.15 -29.82 -33.62
C GLY A 12 28.21 -28.35 -34.02
N PRO A 13 27.10 -27.59 -33.91
CA PRO A 13 27.14 -26.15 -34.10
C PRO A 13 28.15 -25.54 -33.10
N ARG A 14 29.27 -24.99 -33.60
CA ARG A 14 30.36 -24.39 -32.79
C ARG A 14 29.87 -23.27 -31.87
N PHE A 15 28.72 -22.69 -32.21
CA PHE A 15 27.94 -21.81 -31.36
C PHE A 15 26.66 -22.55 -30.97
N HIS A 16 26.75 -23.40 -29.94
CA HIS A 16 25.56 -23.82 -29.18
C HIS A 16 25.08 -22.61 -28.36
N ARG A 17 24.74 -21.51 -29.04
CA ARG A 17 23.66 -20.65 -28.55
C ARG A 17 22.39 -21.40 -28.93
N GLU A 18 22.09 -22.48 -28.21
CA GLU A 18 20.69 -22.66 -27.85
C GLU A 18 20.27 -21.28 -27.35
N GLU A 19 19.26 -20.70 -27.97
CA GLU A 19 18.77 -19.39 -27.58
C GLU A 19 18.27 -19.52 -26.13
N GLU A 20 19.17 -19.42 -25.16
CA GLU A 20 18.81 -19.21 -23.77
C GLU A 20 18.31 -17.77 -23.73
N TRP A 21 17.03 -17.61 -24.06
CA TRP A 21 16.35 -16.33 -23.99
C TRP A 21 16.33 -15.89 -22.52
N ASP A 22 17.22 -14.95 -22.19
CA ASP A 22 17.22 -14.25 -20.91
C ASP A 22 16.20 -13.10 -20.97
N PHE A 23 15.06 -13.28 -20.30
CA PHE A 23 14.05 -12.24 -20.21
C PHE A 23 14.28 -11.34 -19.00
N CYS A 24 14.21 -10.03 -19.22
CA CYS A 24 14.27 -9.04 -18.15
C CYS A 24 13.06 -8.13 -18.26
N LEU A 25 12.17 -8.19 -17.27
CA LEU A 25 10.98 -7.35 -17.22
C LEU A 25 11.08 -6.33 -16.09
N MET A 26 10.36 -5.23 -16.24
CA MET A 26 10.26 -4.18 -15.23
C MET A 26 8.81 -4.04 -14.81
N VAL A 27 8.55 -3.99 -13.50
CA VAL A 27 7.21 -3.76 -12.95
C VAL A 27 7.12 -2.31 -12.49
N ILE A 28 6.30 -1.50 -13.18
CA ILE A 28 6.08 -0.09 -12.86
C ILE A 28 4.69 0.14 -12.26
N GLY A 29 4.54 1.21 -11.49
CA GLY A 29 3.27 1.60 -10.88
C GLY A 29 3.46 2.47 -9.65
N VAL A 30 2.36 3.07 -9.18
CA VAL A 30 2.38 4.00 -8.03
C VAL A 30 2.83 3.31 -6.73
N PRO A 31 3.26 4.04 -5.68
CA PRO A 31 3.58 3.46 -4.38
C PRO A 31 2.47 2.55 -3.82
N ASN A 32 2.88 1.52 -3.07
CA ASN A 32 2.00 0.60 -2.33
C ASN A 32 1.01 -0.27 -3.13
N VAL A 33 1.04 -0.27 -4.47
CA VAL A 33 0.22 -1.18 -5.30
C VAL A 33 0.65 -2.67 -5.26
N GLY A 34 1.67 -3.03 -4.48
CA GLY A 34 2.10 -4.42 -4.33
C GLY A 34 3.16 -4.91 -5.33
N LYS A 35 3.87 -4.02 -6.03
CA LYS A 35 4.96 -4.38 -6.97
C LYS A 35 5.97 -5.38 -6.38
N SER A 36 6.55 -5.04 -5.24
CA SER A 36 7.56 -5.88 -4.57
C SER A 36 6.96 -7.17 -3.99
N SER A 37 5.67 -7.15 -3.61
CA SER A 37 4.93 -8.35 -3.21
C SER A 37 4.76 -9.32 -4.37
N LEU A 38 4.40 -8.81 -5.56
CA LEU A 38 4.29 -9.59 -6.79
C LEU A 38 5.63 -10.24 -7.15
N ILE A 39 6.72 -9.47 -7.13
CA ILE A 39 8.07 -9.99 -7.42
C ILE A 39 8.44 -11.12 -6.45
N ASN A 40 8.23 -10.91 -5.15
CA ASN A 40 8.50 -11.92 -4.13
C ASN A 40 7.61 -13.16 -4.28
N ALA A 41 6.36 -13.00 -4.71
CA ALA A 41 5.44 -14.11 -4.97
C ALA A 41 5.91 -14.94 -6.17
N LEU A 42 6.27 -14.29 -7.29
CA LEU A 42 6.77 -14.97 -8.48
C LEU A 42 8.07 -15.73 -8.20
N ARG A 43 8.99 -15.12 -7.44
CA ARG A 43 10.22 -15.78 -6.99
C ARG A 43 9.94 -17.01 -6.13
N ARG A 44 8.94 -16.96 -5.25
CA ARG A 44 8.57 -18.10 -4.41
C ARG A 44 7.95 -19.23 -5.24
N ILE A 45 7.05 -18.90 -6.17
CA ILE A 45 6.34 -19.89 -6.99
C ILE A 45 7.31 -20.66 -7.88
N HIS A 46 8.20 -19.96 -8.58
CA HIS A 46 9.03 -20.55 -9.64
C HIS A 46 10.43 -20.98 -9.17
N LEU A 47 11.01 -20.32 -8.15
CA LEU A 47 12.33 -20.69 -7.62
C LEU A 47 12.28 -21.35 -6.23
N LYS A 48 11.13 -21.34 -5.54
CA LYS A 48 11.00 -21.78 -4.14
C LYS A 48 12.00 -21.10 -3.18
N LYS A 49 12.46 -19.88 -3.52
CA LYS A 49 13.38 -19.08 -2.70
C LYS A 49 12.63 -18.03 -1.88
N GLY A 50 13.28 -17.54 -0.81
CA GLY A 50 12.73 -16.54 0.12
C GLY A 50 12.43 -15.15 -0.48
N ARG A 51 12.21 -14.15 0.37
CA ARG A 51 11.99 -12.76 -0.10
C ARG A 51 13.32 -12.16 -0.59
N ALA A 52 13.27 -11.44 -1.71
CA ALA A 52 14.42 -10.72 -2.27
C ALA A 52 14.21 -9.19 -2.21
N SER A 53 12.96 -8.73 -2.26
CA SER A 53 12.62 -7.31 -2.09
C SER A 53 11.92 -7.03 -0.75
N LYS A 54 12.12 -5.81 -0.21
CA LYS A 54 11.47 -5.31 0.99
C LYS A 54 10.01 -4.96 0.68
N VAL A 55 9.11 -5.27 1.60
CA VAL A 55 7.68 -4.96 1.49
C VAL A 55 7.25 -4.23 2.76
N GLY A 56 6.55 -3.11 2.61
CA GLY A 56 5.98 -2.31 3.69
C GLY A 56 4.79 -1.50 3.18
N GLY A 57 3.95 -1.02 4.10
CA GLY A 57 2.76 -0.22 3.78
C GLY A 57 3.03 1.30 3.70
N GLU A 58 4.27 1.72 3.89
CA GLU A 58 4.68 3.12 3.78
C GLU A 58 5.18 3.43 2.36
N PRO A 59 4.78 4.54 1.73
CA PRO A 59 5.37 4.99 0.48
C PRO A 59 6.90 5.14 0.59
N GLY A 60 7.63 4.79 -0.47
CA GLY A 60 9.08 5.00 -0.54
C GLY A 60 9.96 3.91 0.11
N ILE A 61 9.41 2.74 0.43
CA ILE A 61 10.19 1.59 0.94
C ILE A 61 11.25 1.11 -0.05
N THR A 62 10.88 0.96 -1.33
CA THR A 62 11.83 0.70 -2.42
C THR A 62 12.43 2.03 -2.86
N ARG A 63 13.72 2.25 -2.57
CA ARG A 63 14.41 3.54 -2.78
C ARG A 63 15.29 3.59 -4.03
N ALA A 64 15.57 2.45 -4.67
CA ALA A 64 16.40 2.37 -5.87
C ALA A 64 15.98 1.21 -6.77
N VAL A 65 16.10 1.39 -8.09
CA VAL A 65 15.70 0.44 -9.16
C VAL A 65 16.68 -0.76 -9.28
N LEU A 66 17.67 -0.88 -8.40
CA LEU A 66 18.94 -1.54 -8.75
C LEU A 66 18.95 -3.08 -8.67
N ASN A 67 17.89 -3.73 -8.16
CA ASN A 67 17.94 -5.17 -7.93
C ASN A 67 17.27 -5.95 -9.07
N ARG A 68 18.09 -6.52 -9.98
CA ARG A 68 17.66 -7.64 -10.85
C ARG A 68 17.39 -8.86 -10.00
N ILE A 69 16.12 -9.16 -9.76
CA ILE A 69 15.69 -10.32 -9.00
C ILE A 69 15.36 -11.44 -9.99
N GLN A 70 16.12 -12.53 -9.96
CA GLN A 70 15.75 -13.71 -10.72
C GLN A 70 14.44 -14.29 -10.19
N ILE A 71 13.51 -14.55 -11.09
CA ILE A 71 12.20 -15.14 -10.79
C ILE A 71 11.99 -16.49 -11.47
N CYS A 72 12.72 -16.86 -12.51
CA CYS A 72 12.63 -18.17 -13.15
C CYS A 72 14.02 -18.65 -13.63
N GLU A 73 14.24 -19.96 -13.59
CA GLU A 73 15.48 -20.59 -14.08
C GLU A 73 15.37 -21.01 -15.55
N ARG A 74 14.21 -21.50 -16.01
CA ARG A 74 13.99 -21.93 -17.40
C ARG A 74 12.56 -21.57 -17.89
N PRO A 75 12.41 -20.65 -18.86
CA PRO A 75 13.47 -19.77 -19.37
C PRO A 75 13.99 -18.87 -18.24
N ARG A 76 15.21 -18.35 -18.40
CA ARG A 76 15.81 -17.50 -17.38
C ARG A 76 15.10 -16.15 -17.37
N MET A 77 14.49 -15.80 -16.25
CA MET A 77 13.69 -14.57 -16.13
C MET A 77 14.08 -13.75 -14.92
N TYR A 78 14.16 -12.43 -15.12
CA TYR A 78 14.46 -11.44 -14.10
C TYR A 78 13.38 -10.37 -14.04
N LEU A 79 13.09 -9.90 -12.82
CA LEU A 79 12.29 -8.71 -12.58
C LEU A 79 13.13 -7.60 -11.95
N LEU A 80 12.96 -6.39 -12.46
CA LEU A 80 13.46 -5.17 -11.85
C LEU A 80 12.41 -4.65 -10.87
N ASP A 81 12.80 -4.54 -9.59
CA ASP A 81 11.97 -3.88 -8.57
C ASP A 81 12.21 -2.36 -8.63
N THR A 82 11.16 -1.60 -8.94
CA THR A 82 11.23 -0.14 -9.05
C THR A 82 10.60 0.54 -7.84
N PRO A 83 11.06 1.75 -7.47
CA PRO A 83 10.29 2.61 -6.58
C PRO A 83 8.89 2.84 -7.17
N GLY A 84 7.93 3.12 -6.30
CA GLY A 84 6.63 3.60 -6.76
C GLY A 84 6.77 5.00 -7.36
N VAL A 85 6.22 5.20 -8.55
CA VAL A 85 6.28 6.49 -9.23
C VAL A 85 4.87 7.07 -9.30
N LEU A 86 4.69 8.26 -8.74
CA LEU A 86 3.49 9.06 -8.92
C LEU A 86 3.69 10.02 -10.11
N PRO A 87 2.63 10.35 -10.87
CA PRO A 87 2.72 11.40 -11.88
C PRO A 87 3.10 12.73 -11.24
N PRO A 88 3.87 13.60 -11.93
CA PRO A 88 4.35 14.87 -11.38
C PRO A 88 3.21 15.84 -11.04
N LYS A 89 2.05 15.68 -11.69
CA LYS A 89 0.84 16.42 -11.42
C LYS A 89 -0.32 15.44 -11.27
N ILE A 90 -1.04 15.55 -10.17
CA ILE A 90 -2.32 14.86 -9.98
C ILE A 90 -3.39 15.76 -10.61
N GLU A 91 -4.19 15.20 -11.51
CA GLU A 91 -5.12 15.97 -12.35
C GLU A 91 -6.27 16.60 -11.56
N SER A 92 -6.74 15.92 -10.51
CA SER A 92 -7.83 16.38 -9.68
C SER A 92 -7.58 16.15 -8.19
N VAL A 93 -8.21 16.98 -7.35
CA VAL A 93 -8.20 16.80 -5.89
C VAL A 93 -8.79 15.44 -5.52
N GLU A 94 -9.87 15.03 -6.18
CA GLU A 94 -10.54 13.75 -5.91
C GLU A 94 -9.58 12.57 -6.16
N THR A 95 -8.86 12.55 -7.29
CA THR A 95 -7.84 11.54 -7.57
C THR A 95 -6.76 11.52 -6.48
N GLY A 96 -6.34 12.70 -6.01
CA GLY A 96 -5.38 12.83 -4.92
C GLY A 96 -5.90 12.21 -3.61
N MET A 97 -7.17 12.46 -3.26
CA MET A 97 -7.81 11.89 -2.08
C MET A 97 -7.93 10.36 -2.17
N LYS A 98 -8.31 9.82 -3.33
CA LYS A 98 -8.37 8.36 -3.54
C LYS A 98 -6.99 7.72 -3.41
N LEU A 99 -5.96 8.30 -4.04
CA LEU A 99 -4.57 7.84 -3.92
C LEU A 99 -4.07 7.92 -2.47
N ALA A 100 -4.43 8.97 -1.75
CA ALA A 100 -4.14 9.10 -0.33
C ALA A 100 -4.82 8.01 0.48
N LEU A 101 -6.11 7.74 0.29
CA LEU A 101 -6.82 6.66 0.98
C LEU A 101 -6.22 5.28 0.70
N CYS A 102 -5.75 5.02 -0.52
CA CYS A 102 -5.01 3.80 -0.88
C CYS A 102 -3.60 3.73 -0.28
N GLY A 103 -3.15 4.77 0.42
CA GLY A 103 -1.83 4.84 1.04
C GLY A 103 -0.71 5.08 0.04
N THR A 104 -1.01 5.58 -1.15
CA THR A 104 -0.01 5.88 -2.18
C THR A 104 0.73 7.19 -1.90
N ILE A 105 0.05 8.14 -1.23
CA ILE A 105 0.57 9.44 -0.78
C ILE A 105 0.67 9.40 0.75
N LEU A 106 1.63 10.13 1.32
CA LEU A 106 1.79 10.25 2.77
C LEU A 106 0.62 11.03 3.40
N ASP A 107 -0.03 10.43 4.39
CA ASP A 107 -1.28 10.92 5.00
C ASP A 107 -1.18 12.36 5.50
N HIS A 108 -0.12 12.68 6.25
CA HIS A 108 0.12 14.01 6.81
C HIS A 108 0.33 15.13 5.76
N LEU A 109 0.63 14.79 4.50
CA LEU A 109 0.71 15.79 3.42
C LEU A 109 -0.66 16.23 2.95
N VAL A 110 -1.69 15.40 3.16
CA VAL A 110 -3.07 15.67 2.77
C VAL A 110 -3.89 16.15 3.96
N GLY A 111 -3.66 15.57 5.14
CA GLY A 111 -4.41 15.81 6.37
C GLY A 111 -5.36 14.65 6.67
N GLU A 112 -5.14 13.96 7.79
CA GLU A 112 -5.91 12.77 8.16
C GLU A 112 -7.39 13.08 8.42
N ASP A 113 -7.70 14.27 8.92
CA ASP A 113 -9.07 14.75 9.15
C ASP A 113 -9.83 14.93 7.83
N VAL A 114 -9.22 15.61 6.85
CA VAL A 114 -9.80 15.79 5.50
C VAL A 114 -9.97 14.45 4.78
N MET A 115 -8.98 13.56 4.92
CA MET A 115 -9.06 12.20 4.38
C MET A 115 -10.19 11.37 5.02
N ALA A 116 -10.35 11.47 6.34
CA ALA A 116 -11.40 10.76 7.06
C ALA A 116 -12.80 11.26 6.67
N ASP A 117 -12.96 12.58 6.48
CA ASP A 117 -14.21 13.18 6.02
C ASP A 117 -14.57 12.70 4.60
N TYR A 118 -13.61 12.79 3.66
CA TYR A 118 -13.83 12.29 2.30
C TYR A 118 -14.13 10.79 2.26
N LEU A 119 -13.49 10.00 3.12
CA LEU A 119 -13.79 8.57 3.26
C LEU A 119 -15.22 8.35 3.76
N LEU A 120 -15.66 9.08 4.79
CA LEU A 120 -17.02 8.99 5.32
C LEU A 120 -18.05 9.33 4.24
N PHE A 121 -17.86 10.45 3.55
CA PHE A 121 -18.69 10.86 2.40
C PHE A 121 -18.76 9.75 1.35
N THR A 122 -17.62 9.16 0.99
CA THR A 122 -17.56 8.11 -0.03
C THR A 122 -18.28 6.83 0.41
N LEU A 123 -18.09 6.41 1.67
CA LEU A 123 -18.78 5.24 2.22
C LEU A 123 -20.30 5.45 2.23
N ASN A 124 -20.77 6.61 2.67
CA ASN A 124 -22.21 6.93 2.71
C ASN A 124 -22.80 6.97 1.30
N ARG A 125 -22.11 7.61 0.35
CA ARG A 125 -22.52 7.67 -1.06
C ARG A 125 -22.66 6.28 -1.69
N LEU A 126 -21.81 5.33 -1.28
CA LEU A 126 -21.82 3.94 -1.78
C LEU A 126 -22.74 3.01 -0.96
N GLY A 127 -23.45 3.52 0.04
CA GLY A 127 -24.28 2.70 0.93
C GLY A 127 -23.49 1.73 1.83
N GLN A 128 -22.21 2.01 2.07
CA GLN A 128 -21.28 1.15 2.81
C GLN A 128 -21.25 1.56 4.28
N PHE A 129 -22.21 1.06 5.06
CA PHE A 129 -22.40 1.47 6.47
C PHE A 129 -21.72 0.55 7.50
N SER A 130 -20.80 -0.31 7.09
CA SER A 130 -20.05 -1.23 7.98
C SER A 130 -19.35 -0.52 9.15
N TYR A 131 -18.99 0.75 8.97
CA TYR A 131 -18.38 1.58 10.01
C TYR A 131 -19.35 1.89 11.17
N VAL A 132 -20.67 1.92 10.92
CA VAL A 132 -21.72 2.09 11.93
C VAL A 132 -21.67 0.96 12.94
N ASP A 133 -21.65 -0.28 12.47
CA ASP A 133 -21.56 -1.46 13.32
C ASP A 133 -20.19 -1.55 14.00
N LYS A 134 -19.12 -1.36 13.22
CA LYS A 134 -17.74 -1.41 13.73
C LYS A 134 -17.52 -0.44 14.87
N TYR A 135 -18.08 0.77 14.80
CA TYR A 135 -17.90 1.81 15.81
C TYR A 135 -19.12 2.03 16.71
N SER A 136 -20.16 1.21 16.59
CA SER A 136 -21.39 1.30 17.38
C SER A 136 -22.04 2.68 17.33
N LEU A 137 -22.16 3.24 16.13
CA LEU A 137 -22.74 4.57 15.89
C LEU A 137 -24.29 4.58 15.97
N GLY A 138 -24.93 3.41 15.86
CA GLY A 138 -26.38 3.26 15.88
C GLY A 138 -27.02 3.53 14.52
N GLU A 139 -26.63 4.62 13.85
CA GLU A 139 -27.07 4.99 12.51
C GLU A 139 -25.92 5.61 11.70
N PRO A 140 -26.02 5.65 10.36
CA PRO A 140 -25.11 6.41 9.52
C PRO A 140 -25.13 7.90 9.88
N SER A 141 -23.97 8.54 9.78
CA SER A 141 -23.81 9.97 10.03
C SER A 141 -22.98 10.59 8.91
N ASP A 142 -23.34 11.81 8.53
CA ASP A 142 -22.59 12.68 7.60
C ASP A 142 -21.69 13.69 8.35
N ASP A 143 -21.72 13.70 9.69
CA ASP A 143 -20.84 14.55 10.50
C ASP A 143 -19.58 13.79 10.91
N ILE A 144 -18.46 14.10 10.25
CA ILE A 144 -17.16 13.51 10.55
C ILE A 144 -16.73 13.76 12.00
N HIS A 145 -17.08 14.89 12.61
CA HIS A 145 -16.69 15.17 13.99
C HIS A 145 -17.40 14.26 14.99
N ASP A 146 -18.69 13.97 14.79
CA ASP A 146 -19.42 13.01 15.62
C ASP A 146 -18.86 11.59 15.44
N VAL A 147 -18.61 11.17 14.20
CA VAL A 147 -18.02 9.86 13.90
C VAL A 147 -16.65 9.74 14.57
N LEU A 148 -15.74 10.70 14.38
CA LEU A 148 -14.41 10.67 14.98
C LEU A 148 -14.47 10.75 16.51
N LYS A 149 -15.41 11.49 17.10
CA LYS A 149 -15.63 11.53 18.55
C LYS A 149 -15.98 10.15 19.08
N ARG A 150 -16.94 9.46 18.44
CA ARG A 150 -17.40 8.13 18.85
C ARG A 150 -16.30 7.08 18.66
N ILE A 151 -15.54 7.16 17.56
CA ILE A 151 -14.34 6.33 17.35
C ILE A 151 -13.32 6.57 18.48
N ALA A 152 -13.02 7.83 18.78
CA ALA A 152 -12.06 8.19 19.81
C ALA A 152 -12.47 7.65 21.19
N VAL A 153 -13.74 7.79 21.58
CA VAL A 153 -14.27 7.25 22.84
C VAL A 153 -14.20 5.72 22.84
N LYS A 154 -14.69 5.06 21.78
CA LYS A 154 -14.73 3.59 21.69
C LYS A 154 -13.34 2.96 21.73
N LEU A 155 -12.35 3.59 21.10
CA LEU A 155 -10.98 3.11 21.03
C LEU A 155 -10.07 3.66 22.16
N GLY A 156 -10.62 4.45 23.09
CA GLY A 156 -9.86 5.06 24.18
C GLY A 156 -8.81 6.09 23.71
N LYS A 157 -8.97 6.66 22.52
CA LYS A 157 -8.06 7.68 21.95
C LYS A 157 -8.33 9.03 22.60
N THR A 158 -7.61 9.32 23.68
CA THR A 158 -7.76 10.57 24.43
C THR A 158 -6.43 11.29 24.54
N LYS A 159 -6.48 12.61 24.70
CA LYS A 159 -5.32 13.48 24.93
C LYS A 159 -5.57 14.38 26.13
N ARG A 160 -4.53 14.63 26.92
CA ARG A 160 -4.55 15.61 28.00
C ARG A 160 -4.41 17.00 27.41
N VAL A 161 -5.33 17.90 27.75
CA VAL A 161 -5.31 19.29 27.33
C VAL A 161 -5.46 20.17 28.56
N ARG A 162 -4.67 21.25 28.64
CA ARG A 162 -4.86 22.27 29.66
C ARG A 162 -6.02 23.17 29.23
N ALA A 163 -7.08 23.19 30.02
CA ALA A 163 -8.20 24.09 29.85
C ALA A 163 -8.00 25.27 30.80
N LEU A 164 -7.99 26.48 30.23
CA LEU A 164 -8.10 27.72 30.99
C LEU A 164 -9.54 27.80 31.49
N THR A 165 -9.74 27.54 32.78
CA THR A 165 -11.00 27.84 33.43
C THR A 165 -10.84 29.17 34.18
N GLY A 166 -11.92 29.93 34.37
CA GLY A 166 -11.89 31.18 35.13
C GLY A 166 -11.43 31.05 36.59
N VAL A 167 -11.11 29.83 37.04
CA VAL A 167 -10.67 29.47 38.40
C VAL A 167 -9.29 28.78 38.39
N GLY A 168 -8.58 28.77 37.26
CA GLY A 168 -7.23 28.20 37.11
C GLY A 168 -7.08 27.19 35.97
N ASP A 169 -5.84 26.74 35.76
CA ASP A 169 -5.50 25.73 34.76
C ASP A 169 -5.95 24.34 35.23
N VAL A 170 -6.91 23.75 34.53
CA VAL A 170 -7.36 22.38 34.78
C VAL A 170 -6.89 21.48 33.64
N THR A 171 -6.32 20.33 33.96
CA THR A 171 -6.00 19.32 32.94
C THR A 171 -7.23 18.47 32.68
N VAL A 172 -7.77 18.52 31.46
CA VAL A 172 -8.96 17.77 31.05
C VAL A 172 -8.57 16.73 30.00
N MET A 173 -9.19 15.56 30.07
CA MET A 173 -9.08 14.53 29.04
C MET A 173 -10.07 14.84 27.92
N MET A 174 -9.55 15.02 26.70
CA MET A 174 -10.38 15.26 25.51
C MET A 174 -10.18 14.14 24.49
N PRO A 175 -11.20 13.81 23.67
CA PRO A 175 -11.04 12.94 22.52
C PRO A 175 -9.89 13.40 21.59
N ASN A 176 -9.08 12.46 21.16
CA ASN A 176 -8.00 12.71 20.21
C ASN A 176 -8.48 12.40 18.78
N TYR A 177 -9.04 13.42 18.12
CA TYR A 177 -9.62 13.31 16.77
C TYR A 177 -8.59 12.88 15.71
N SER A 178 -7.36 13.39 15.74
CA SER A 178 -6.32 13.00 14.78
C SER A 178 -5.97 11.51 14.89
N ALA A 179 -5.90 10.98 16.12
CA ALA A 179 -5.68 9.55 16.32
C ALA A 179 -6.87 8.71 15.86
N ALA A 180 -8.11 9.19 16.09
CA ALA A 180 -9.31 8.53 15.60
C ALA A 180 -9.40 8.53 14.07
N ALA A 181 -9.05 9.64 13.41
CA ALA A 181 -9.01 9.77 11.95
C ALA A 181 -8.00 8.79 11.34
N TYR A 182 -6.80 8.72 11.94
CA TYR A 182 -5.79 7.73 11.56
C TYR A 182 -6.31 6.29 11.69
N ASP A 183 -6.94 5.94 12.81
CA ASP A 183 -7.52 4.60 13.00
C ASP A 183 -8.66 4.31 12.00
N PHE A 184 -9.47 5.31 11.65
CA PHE A 184 -10.55 5.17 10.67
C PHE A 184 -10.01 4.87 9.26
N ILE A 185 -9.04 5.66 8.79
CA ILE A 185 -8.36 5.44 7.50
C ILE A 185 -7.65 4.08 7.49
N ARG A 186 -7.02 3.70 8.60
CA ARG A 186 -6.33 2.41 8.71
C ARG A 186 -7.30 1.24 8.67
N ALA A 187 -8.46 1.35 9.31
CA ALA A 187 -9.51 0.34 9.23
C ALA A 187 -9.98 0.15 7.78
N PHE A 188 -10.18 1.24 7.05
CA PHE A 188 -10.50 1.19 5.61
C PHE A 188 -9.43 0.45 4.81
N ARG A 189 -8.15 0.83 4.96
CA ARG A 189 -7.03 0.21 4.23
C ARG A 189 -6.86 -1.29 4.51
N ARG A 190 -7.30 -1.74 5.67
CA ARG A 190 -7.29 -3.17 6.04
C ARG A 190 -8.51 -3.94 5.54
N GLY A 191 -9.45 -3.27 4.89
CA GLY A 191 -10.73 -3.84 4.45
C GLY A 191 -11.70 -4.12 5.60
N GLU A 192 -11.45 -3.57 6.80
CA GLU A 192 -12.29 -3.76 7.98
C GLU A 192 -13.61 -2.96 7.89
N LEU A 193 -13.67 -1.98 6.97
CA LEU A 193 -14.88 -1.24 6.62
C LEU A 193 -15.57 -1.79 5.36
N GLY A 194 -15.25 -3.04 4.99
CA GLY A 194 -15.74 -3.67 3.78
C GLY A 194 -14.80 -3.49 2.59
N LYS A 195 -15.16 -4.13 1.47
CA LYS A 195 -14.40 -4.06 0.22
C LYS A 195 -15.03 -2.99 -0.66
N VAL A 196 -14.32 -1.88 -0.86
CA VAL A 196 -14.83 -0.71 -1.56
C VAL A 196 -13.91 -0.38 -2.72
N VAL A 197 -14.49 -0.11 -3.88
CA VAL A 197 -13.80 0.45 -5.05
C VAL A 197 -14.13 1.95 -5.07
N LEU A 198 -13.10 2.80 -5.11
CA LEU A 198 -13.25 4.25 -5.01
C LEU A 198 -13.56 4.92 -6.36
N ASP A 199 -13.36 4.22 -7.48
CA ASP A 199 -13.66 4.66 -8.84
C ASP A 199 -15.01 4.16 -9.34
#